data_AF-A0A4Q3J0H9-F1
#
_entry.id   AF-A0A4Q3J0H9-F1
#
_cell.length_a   1.000
_cell.length_b   1.000
_cell.length_c   1.000
_cell.angle_alpha   90.00
_cell.angle_beta   90.00
_cell.angle_gamma   90.00
#
_symmetry.space_group_name_H-M   'P 1'
#
loop_
_entity.id
_entity.type
_entity.pdbx_description
1 polymer ?
#
loop_
_entity_poly.entity_id
_entity_poly.type
_entity_poly.pdbx_seq_one_letter_code
_entity_poly.pdbx_strand_id
1 'polypeptide(L)'
;AEVMVPAAEWAFWMDDAKMNAAPEGMKGAFAGVRRVFGPVAKDVKQYEAGKEILPGVTAIAAPGHTPGHTVFAVSSGSGKLLVLSDTTNHPALFVRNPDWSAVFDMDGPQAAATRRKLLDMAVADKMQVCFYHAPFPATGHIAKAGNGFELVPVQWSSAI
;
A
#
# COMPACT_ATOMS: atom_id res chain seq x y z
N ALA A 1 -1.08 -8.67 20.17
CA ALA A 1 -1.64 -7.68 19.22
C ALA A 1 -2.68 -8.40 18.36
N GLU A 2 -3.74 -7.72 17.94
CA GLU A 2 -4.69 -8.26 16.94
C GLU A 2 -4.04 -8.17 15.55
N VAL A 3 -4.19 -9.22 14.73
CA VAL A 3 -3.71 -9.23 13.35
C VAL A 3 -4.90 -9.02 12.42
N MET A 4 -4.88 -7.91 11.68
CA MET A 4 -5.94 -7.53 10.76
C MET A 4 -5.46 -7.61 9.31
N VAL A 5 -6.23 -8.25 8.43
CA VAL A 5 -5.86 -8.44 7.00
C VAL A 5 -7.01 -7.99 6.09
N PRO A 6 -6.76 -7.32 4.95
CA PRO A 6 -7.82 -7.05 3.98
C PRO A 6 -8.46 -8.35 3.50
N ALA A 7 -9.79 -8.42 3.48
CA ALA A 7 -10.53 -9.63 3.12
C ALA A 7 -10.16 -10.12 1.70
N ALA A 8 -10.03 -9.19 0.74
CA ALA A 8 -9.59 -9.50 -0.63
C ALA A 8 -8.17 -10.09 -0.69
N GLU A 9 -7.27 -9.63 0.19
CA GLU A 9 -5.89 -10.11 0.25
C GLU A 9 -5.82 -11.52 0.85
N TRP A 10 -6.57 -11.73 1.93
CA TRP A 10 -6.72 -13.04 2.55
C TRP A 10 -7.32 -14.06 1.57
N ALA A 11 -8.41 -13.70 0.91
CA ALA A 11 -9.08 -14.54 -0.07
C ALA A 11 -8.18 -14.91 -1.25
N PHE A 12 -7.25 -14.05 -1.66
CA PHE A 12 -6.29 -14.39 -2.71
C PHE A 12 -5.24 -15.38 -2.23
N TRP A 13 -4.49 -15.06 -1.17
CA TRP A 13 -3.32 -15.84 -0.77
C TRP A 13 -3.65 -17.17 -0.08
N MET A 14 -4.83 -17.26 0.53
CA MET A 14 -5.29 -18.46 1.25
C MET A 14 -6.14 -19.40 0.37
N ASP A 15 -6.32 -19.08 -0.92
CA ASP A 15 -7.09 -19.91 -1.86
C ASP A 15 -6.21 -20.94 -2.57
N ASP A 16 -6.62 -22.21 -2.53
CA ASP A 16 -5.87 -23.34 -3.10
C ASP A 16 -5.88 -23.31 -4.62
N ALA A 17 -6.99 -22.91 -5.25
CA ALA A 17 -7.11 -22.83 -6.69
C ALA A 17 -6.19 -21.73 -7.25
N LYS A 18 -6.11 -20.58 -6.58
CA LYS A 18 -5.19 -19.48 -6.91
C LYS A 18 -3.74 -19.92 -6.77
N MET A 19 -3.38 -20.61 -5.69
CA MET A 19 -2.03 -21.15 -5.51
C MET A 19 -1.67 -22.17 -6.59
N ASN A 20 -2.58 -23.09 -6.93
CA ASN A 20 -2.35 -24.13 -7.92
C ASN A 20 -2.24 -23.57 -9.35
N ALA A 21 -2.99 -22.52 -9.65
CA ALA A 21 -2.96 -21.83 -10.94
C ALA A 21 -1.82 -20.80 -11.07
N ALA A 22 -1.12 -20.47 -9.97
CA ALA A 22 -0.09 -19.45 -9.97
C ALA A 22 1.13 -19.88 -10.82
N PRO A 23 1.78 -18.92 -11.50
CA PRO A 23 3.08 -19.17 -12.13
C PRO A 23 4.09 -19.71 -11.12
N GLU A 24 5.04 -20.52 -11.58
CA GLU A 24 6.00 -21.20 -10.70
C GLU A 24 6.77 -20.22 -9.79
N GLY A 25 7.19 -19.07 -10.34
CA GLY A 25 7.88 -18.02 -9.59
C GLY A 25 7.06 -17.40 -8.45
N MET A 26 5.73 -17.53 -8.46
CA MET A 26 4.84 -17.02 -7.42
C MET A 26 4.46 -18.05 -6.35
N LYS A 27 4.63 -19.35 -6.61
CA LYS A 27 4.24 -20.40 -5.65
C LYS A 27 4.96 -20.29 -4.32
N GLY A 28 6.22 -19.84 -4.33
CA GLY A 28 7.00 -19.56 -3.12
C GLY A 28 6.36 -18.47 -2.24
N ALA A 29 5.75 -17.44 -2.84
CA ALA A 29 5.05 -16.39 -2.11
C ALA A 29 3.79 -16.94 -1.43
N PHE A 30 2.96 -17.71 -2.14
CA PHE A 30 1.79 -18.39 -1.55
C PHE A 30 2.18 -19.28 -0.37
N ALA A 31 3.19 -20.13 -0.55
CA ALA A 31 3.70 -20.99 0.52
C ALA A 31 4.23 -20.17 1.71
N GLY A 32 4.92 -19.06 1.44
CA GLY A 32 5.42 -18.12 2.45
C GLY A 32 4.31 -17.51 3.29
N VAL A 33 3.28 -16.94 2.65
CA VAL A 33 2.12 -16.34 3.33
C VAL A 33 1.43 -17.37 4.22
N ARG A 34 1.12 -18.55 3.66
CA ARG A 34 0.44 -19.63 4.40
C ARG A 34 1.26 -20.17 5.57
N ARG A 35 2.59 -20.25 5.43
CA ARG A 35 3.48 -20.64 6.52
C ARG A 35 3.46 -19.63 7.66
N VAL A 36 3.41 -18.33 7.36
CA VAL A 36 3.38 -17.25 8.36
C VAL A 36 2.02 -17.16 9.04
N PHE A 37 0.93 -17.16 8.26
CA PHE A 37 -0.41 -16.97 8.80
C PHE A 37 -1.06 -18.25 9.31
N GLY A 38 -0.65 -19.44 8.86
CA GLY A 38 -1.23 -20.73 9.25
C GLY A 38 -1.38 -20.92 10.76
N PRO A 39 -0.34 -20.67 11.59
CA PRO A 39 -0.43 -20.81 13.05
C PRO A 39 -1.45 -19.88 13.72
N VAL A 40 -1.80 -18.75 13.09
CA VAL A 40 -2.68 -17.71 13.65
C VAL A 40 -3.97 -17.53 12.84
N ALA A 41 -4.23 -18.38 11.84
CA ALA A 41 -5.28 -18.14 10.84
C ALA A 41 -6.69 -17.99 11.45
N LYS A 42 -6.97 -18.72 12.54
CA LYS A 42 -8.23 -18.64 13.28
C LYS A 42 -8.43 -17.30 14.03
N ASP A 43 -7.33 -16.61 14.33
CA ASP A 43 -7.30 -15.38 15.12
C ASP A 43 -7.12 -14.14 14.23
N VAL A 44 -6.95 -14.33 12.91
CA VAL A 44 -6.89 -13.24 11.93
C VAL A 44 -8.27 -12.63 11.77
N LYS A 45 -8.36 -11.32 11.97
CA LYS A 45 -9.56 -10.55 11.70
C LYS A 45 -9.48 -9.94 10.32
N GLN A 46 -10.47 -10.22 9.48
CA GLN A 46 -10.54 -9.62 8.16
C GLN A 46 -11.28 -8.28 8.20
N TYR A 47 -10.92 -7.36 7.32
CA TYR A 47 -11.62 -6.10 7.13
C TYR A 47 -11.82 -5.76 5.66
N GLU A 48 -12.81 -4.91 5.40
CA GLU A 48 -13.07 -4.36 4.07
C GLU A 48 -12.44 -2.99 3.93
N ALA A 49 -11.97 -2.68 2.72
CA ALA A 49 -11.55 -1.33 2.37
C ALA A 49 -12.75 -0.35 2.34
N GLY A 50 -12.46 0.94 2.44
CA GLY A 50 -13.45 2.01 2.50
C GLY A 50 -14.06 2.21 3.89
N LYS A 51 -13.56 1.51 4.91
CA LYS A 51 -14.04 1.61 6.29
C LYS A 51 -12.94 2.10 7.21
N GLU A 52 -13.36 2.80 8.27
CA GLU A 52 -12.52 3.04 9.43
C GLU A 52 -12.36 1.73 10.22
N ILE A 53 -11.13 1.25 10.35
CA ILE A 53 -10.81 -0.05 10.97
C ILE A 53 -10.33 0.09 12.42
N LEU A 54 -9.84 1.28 12.76
CA LEU A 54 -9.45 1.73 14.10
C LEU A 54 -9.70 3.23 14.18
N PRO A 55 -9.85 3.84 15.38
CA PRO A 55 -10.04 5.27 15.51
C PRO A 55 -8.96 6.08 14.77
N GLY A 56 -9.39 6.90 13.82
CA GLY A 56 -8.54 7.71 12.96
C GLY A 56 -7.82 6.94 11.84
N VAL A 57 -8.10 5.65 11.62
CA VAL A 57 -7.43 4.82 10.59
C VAL A 57 -8.45 4.25 9.62
N THR A 58 -8.45 4.77 8.40
CA THR A 58 -9.31 4.32 7.30
C THR A 58 -8.51 3.48 6.31
N ALA A 59 -8.99 2.27 6.03
CA ALA A 59 -8.44 1.42 4.99
C ALA A 59 -8.94 1.87 3.61
N ILE A 60 -8.05 1.99 2.63
CA ILE A 60 -8.35 2.41 1.26
C ILE A 60 -7.85 1.32 0.30
N ALA A 61 -8.74 0.82 -0.56
CA ALA A 61 -8.38 -0.17 -1.56
C ALA A 61 -7.37 0.43 -2.54
N ALA A 62 -6.27 -0.30 -2.76
CA ALA A 62 -5.18 0.10 -3.63
C ALA A 62 -4.70 -1.08 -4.50
N PRO A 63 -5.62 -1.76 -5.23
CA PRO A 63 -5.28 -2.97 -5.97
C PRO A 63 -4.28 -2.69 -7.09
N GLY A 64 -3.54 -3.72 -7.47
CA GLY A 64 -2.60 -3.72 -8.58
C GLY A 64 -1.29 -4.40 -8.21
N HIS A 65 -0.67 -3.95 -7.10
CA HIS A 65 0.50 -4.64 -6.56
C HIS A 65 0.15 -6.08 -6.17
N THR A 66 -0.90 -6.21 -5.36
CA THR A 66 -1.64 -7.46 -5.12
C THR A 66 -3.15 -7.17 -5.24
N PRO A 67 -4.02 -8.19 -5.35
CA PRO A 67 -5.46 -7.98 -5.54
C PRO A 67 -6.15 -7.27 -4.36
N GLY A 68 -5.69 -7.49 -3.13
CA GLY A 68 -6.22 -6.87 -1.91
C GLY A 68 -5.29 -5.82 -1.30
N HIS A 69 -4.28 -5.35 -2.04
CA HIS A 69 -3.37 -4.31 -1.58
C HIS A 69 -4.16 -3.11 -1.05
N THR A 70 -3.75 -2.64 0.13
CA THR A 70 -4.48 -1.64 0.91
C THR A 70 -3.50 -0.62 1.45
N VAL A 71 -3.92 0.64 1.40
CA VAL A 71 -3.23 1.78 2.01
C VAL A 71 -4.10 2.34 3.12
N PHE A 72 -3.50 3.11 4.04
CA PHE A 72 -4.21 3.64 5.19
C PHE A 72 -4.15 5.16 5.23
N ALA A 73 -5.31 5.80 5.30
CA ALA A 73 -5.40 7.19 5.70
C ALA A 73 -5.49 7.24 7.23
N VAL A 74 -4.51 7.88 7.85
CA VAL A 74 -4.43 8.10 9.30
C VAL A 74 -4.68 9.58 9.59
N SER A 75 -5.60 9.87 10.49
CA SER A 75 -5.93 11.24 10.90
C SER A 75 -5.93 11.40 12.42
N SER A 76 -5.38 12.51 12.90
CA SER A 76 -5.45 12.91 14.31
C SER A 76 -5.44 14.44 14.40
N GLY A 77 -6.48 15.01 15.01
CA GLY A 77 -6.70 16.46 14.99
C GLY A 77 -6.73 17.01 13.55
N SER A 78 -5.87 17.97 13.25
CA SER A 78 -5.68 18.51 11.89
C SER A 78 -4.67 17.72 11.05
N GLY A 79 -3.92 16.77 11.64
CA GLY A 79 -2.90 16.00 10.96
C GLY A 79 -3.48 14.87 10.11
N LYS A 80 -2.90 14.66 8.92
CA LYS A 80 -3.27 13.60 7.99
C LYS A 80 -2.03 12.93 7.40
N LEU A 81 -1.97 11.60 7.46
CA LEU A 81 -0.92 10.76 6.89
C LEU A 81 -1.54 9.70 5.98
N LEU A 82 -0.99 9.53 4.78
CA LEU A 82 -1.31 8.42 3.88
C LEU A 82 -0.17 7.41 3.90
N VAL A 83 -0.39 6.26 4.52
CA VAL A 83 0.54 5.13 4.53
C VAL A 83 0.33 4.33 3.25
N LEU A 84 1.20 4.56 2.27
CA LEU A 84 1.07 4.08 0.90
C LEU A 84 1.52 2.63 0.71
N SER A 85 2.04 1.96 1.74
CA SER A 85 2.50 0.57 1.65
C SER A 85 3.42 0.40 0.41
N ASP A 86 3.16 -0.64 -0.40
CA ASP A 86 3.92 -0.95 -1.62
C ASP A 86 3.35 -0.29 -2.89
N THR A 87 2.63 0.83 -2.77
CA THR A 87 2.13 1.59 -3.94
C THR A 87 3.28 1.98 -4.89
N THR A 88 4.52 2.05 -4.39
CA THR A 88 5.72 2.21 -5.21
C THR A 88 6.89 1.36 -4.70
N ASN A 89 7.60 0.68 -5.60
CA ASN A 89 8.84 -0.04 -5.25
C ASN A 89 10.04 0.89 -5.05
N HIS A 90 10.08 2.03 -5.74
CA HIS A 90 11.09 3.05 -5.50
C HIS A 90 10.48 4.45 -5.71
N PRO A 91 10.06 5.14 -4.64
CA PRO A 91 9.34 6.41 -4.73
C PRO A 91 10.07 7.47 -5.58
N ALA A 92 11.40 7.56 -5.48
CA ALA A 92 12.19 8.51 -6.26
C ALA A 92 12.01 8.36 -7.79
N LEU A 93 11.75 7.14 -8.27
CA LEU A 93 11.53 6.86 -9.68
C LEU A 93 10.04 6.88 -10.03
N PHE A 94 9.23 6.15 -9.27
CA PHE A 94 7.83 5.91 -9.63
C PHE A 94 6.87 7.04 -9.25
N VAL A 95 7.23 7.95 -8.33
CA VAL A 95 6.43 9.16 -8.09
C VAL A 95 6.55 10.12 -9.27
N ARG A 96 7.76 10.24 -9.83
CA ARG A 96 8.03 11.05 -11.03
C ARG A 96 7.45 10.41 -12.29
N ASN A 97 7.39 9.08 -12.32
CA ASN A 97 6.88 8.29 -13.44
C ASN A 97 5.72 7.39 -12.97
N PRO A 98 4.56 7.96 -12.61
CA PRO A 98 3.47 7.22 -11.95
C PRO A 98 2.81 6.16 -12.84
N ASP A 99 3.02 6.24 -14.16
CA ASP A 99 2.47 5.27 -15.11
C ASP A 99 3.37 4.05 -15.34
N TRP A 100 4.52 3.99 -14.66
CA TRP A 100 5.39 2.80 -14.69
C TRP A 100 4.85 1.69 -13.79
N SER A 101 5.00 0.46 -14.26
CA SER A 101 4.70 -0.75 -13.49
C SER A 101 6.00 -1.41 -13.03
N ALA A 102 6.00 -1.94 -11.82
CA ALA A 102 7.10 -2.77 -11.36
C ALA A 102 6.87 -4.22 -11.78
N VAL A 103 7.96 -4.98 -11.93
CA VAL A 103 7.89 -6.42 -12.23
C VAL A 103 7.16 -7.23 -11.14
N PHE A 104 7.03 -6.66 -9.94
CA PHE A 104 6.34 -7.28 -8.80
C PHE A 104 4.86 -6.91 -8.73
N ASP A 105 4.37 -6.01 -9.58
CA ASP A 105 2.94 -5.71 -9.65
C ASP A 105 2.22 -6.86 -10.35
N MET A 106 1.24 -7.48 -9.69
CA MET A 106 0.44 -8.54 -10.29
C MET A 106 -0.45 -8.05 -11.44
N ASP A 107 -0.89 -6.79 -11.37
CA ASP A 107 -1.56 -6.06 -12.45
C ASP A 107 -0.92 -4.67 -12.57
N GLY A 108 0.01 -4.55 -13.52
CA GLY A 108 0.77 -3.32 -13.77
C GLY A 108 -0.10 -2.11 -14.14
N PRO A 109 -1.02 -2.21 -15.12
CA PRO A 109 -1.96 -1.13 -15.45
C PRO A 109 -2.83 -0.69 -14.26
N GLN A 110 -3.37 -1.63 -13.48
CA GLN A 110 -4.13 -1.33 -12.27
C GLN A 110 -3.25 -0.64 -11.22
N ALA A 111 -2.02 -1.11 -11.00
CA ALA A 111 -1.08 -0.50 -10.05
C ALA A 111 -0.71 0.94 -10.42
N ALA A 112 -0.49 1.21 -11.71
CA ALA A 112 -0.24 2.55 -12.23
C ALA A 112 -1.44 3.49 -11.99
N ALA A 113 -2.66 3.04 -12.31
CA ALA A 113 -3.89 3.81 -12.10
C ALA A 113 -4.13 4.10 -10.60
N THR A 114 -3.96 3.08 -9.75
CA THR A 114 -4.05 3.20 -8.29
C THR A 114 -3.04 4.22 -7.75
N ARG A 115 -1.77 4.10 -8.16
CA ARG A 115 -0.69 5.01 -7.75
C ARG A 115 -1.01 6.45 -8.09
N ARG A 116 -1.43 6.72 -9.32
CA ARG A 116 -1.81 8.08 -9.76
C ARG A 116 -2.94 8.64 -8.89
N LYS A 117 -4.01 7.86 -8.67
CA LYS A 117 -5.14 8.25 -7.81
C LYS A 117 -4.70 8.60 -6.39
N LEU A 118 -3.82 7.79 -5.78
CA LEU A 118 -3.35 8.01 -4.42
C LEU A 118 -2.41 9.22 -4.30
N LEU A 119 -1.55 9.45 -5.30
CA LEU A 119 -0.70 10.63 -5.35
C LEU A 119 -1.53 11.91 -5.57
N ASP A 120 -2.59 11.84 -6.39
CA ASP A 120 -3.55 12.94 -6.56
C ASP A 120 -4.28 13.28 -5.26
N MET A 121 -4.75 12.25 -4.53
CA MET A 121 -5.37 12.42 -3.21
C MET A 121 -4.41 13.08 -2.22
N ALA A 122 -3.16 12.61 -2.14
CA ALA A 122 -2.16 13.18 -1.25
C ALA A 122 -1.89 14.66 -1.52
N VAL A 123 -1.85 15.06 -2.81
CA VAL A 123 -1.72 16.48 -3.21
C VAL A 123 -2.96 17.27 -2.82
N ALA A 124 -4.16 16.81 -3.21
CA ALA A 124 -5.40 17.55 -3.04
C ALA A 124 -5.71 17.82 -1.56
N ASP A 125 -5.49 16.80 -0.72
CA ASP A 125 -5.78 16.86 0.71
C ASP A 125 -4.58 17.32 1.56
N LYS A 126 -3.45 17.65 0.92
CA LYS A 126 -2.18 18.04 1.56
C LYS A 126 -1.73 17.05 2.64
N MET A 127 -1.85 15.76 2.33
CA MET A 127 -1.47 14.70 3.27
C MET A 127 0.05 14.53 3.27
N GLN A 128 0.61 14.29 4.45
CA GLN A 128 1.93 13.67 4.54
C GLN A 128 1.80 12.23 4.03
N VAL A 129 2.85 11.68 3.42
CA VAL A 129 2.87 10.31 2.92
C VAL A 129 4.00 9.51 3.55
N CYS A 130 3.83 8.20 3.62
CA CYS A 130 4.90 7.26 3.96
C CYS A 130 4.87 6.07 2.99
N PHE A 131 6.03 5.66 2.48
CA PHE A 131 6.17 4.52 1.58
C PHE A 131 6.99 3.42 2.24
N TYR A 132 6.63 2.16 2.04
CA TYR A 132 7.38 1.04 2.63
C TYR A 132 8.82 0.94 2.09
N HIS A 133 9.01 1.21 0.78
CA HIS A 133 10.32 1.12 0.10
C HIS A 133 11.04 2.47 -0.07
N ALA A 134 10.63 3.53 0.62
CA ALA A 134 11.39 4.80 0.60
C ALA A 134 12.66 4.69 1.48
N PRO A 135 13.73 5.46 1.17
CA PRO A 135 14.81 5.69 2.12
C PRO A 135 14.27 6.25 3.44
N PHE A 136 14.74 5.71 4.56
CA PHE A 136 14.36 6.14 5.91
C PHE A 136 14.63 7.65 6.12
N PRO A 137 13.73 8.45 6.75
CA PRO A 137 12.52 8.06 7.50
C PRO A 137 11.27 7.81 6.64
N ALA A 138 11.45 7.66 5.32
CA ALA A 138 10.45 7.19 4.39
C ALA A 138 9.19 8.07 4.25
N THR A 139 9.27 9.34 4.64
CA THR A 139 8.12 10.24 4.70
C THR A 139 8.37 11.63 4.11
N GLY A 140 7.31 12.25 3.62
CA GLY A 140 7.35 13.52 2.89
C GLY A 140 5.96 13.97 2.47
N HIS A 141 5.91 14.93 1.56
CA HIS A 141 4.69 15.38 0.90
C HIS A 141 4.80 15.16 -0.60
N ILE A 142 3.67 15.08 -1.28
CA ILE A 142 3.64 14.98 -2.74
C ILE A 142 3.31 16.34 -3.33
N ALA A 143 4.10 16.77 -4.31
CA ALA A 143 3.86 17.96 -5.12
C ALA A 143 3.57 17.57 -6.57
N LYS A 144 2.83 18.42 -7.29
CA LYS A 144 2.66 18.27 -8.75
C LYS A 144 3.93 18.70 -9.46
N ALA A 145 4.37 17.92 -10.45
CA ALA A 145 5.54 18.21 -11.26
C ALA A 145 5.27 17.80 -12.72
N GLY A 146 4.88 18.76 -13.57
CA GLY A 146 4.47 18.49 -14.94
C GLY A 146 3.32 17.48 -15.00
N ASN A 147 3.51 16.39 -15.75
CA ASN A 147 2.52 15.30 -15.89
C ASN A 147 2.61 14.23 -14.78
N GLY A 148 3.60 14.35 -13.89
CA GLY A 148 3.84 13.44 -12.78
C GLY A 148 3.81 14.16 -11.44
N PHE A 149 4.60 13.65 -10.51
CA PHE A 149 4.66 14.15 -9.14
C PHE A 149 6.10 14.20 -8.65
N GLU A 150 6.31 14.88 -7.54
CA GLU A 150 7.58 14.91 -6.82
C GLU A 150 7.33 14.61 -5.35
N LEU A 151 8.17 13.73 -4.79
CA LEU A 151 8.22 13.52 -3.35
C LEU A 151 9.14 14.58 -2.75
N VAL A 152 8.59 15.40 -1.86
CA VAL A 152 9.31 16.39 -1.06
C VAL A 152 9.54 15.79 0.33
N PRO A 153 10.76 15.30 0.66
CA PRO A 153 11.03 14.67 1.94
C PRO A 153 10.80 15.65 3.09
N VAL A 154 10.33 15.15 4.23
CA VAL A 154 10.31 15.96 5.45
C VAL A 154 11.73 16.36 5.82
N GLN A 155 11.90 17.60 6.28
CA GLN A 155 13.16 18.01 6.90
C GLN A 155 13.22 17.43 8.31
N TRP A 156 14.38 16.90 8.67
CA TRP A 156 14.60 16.48 10.06
C TRP A 156 14.48 17.69 10.98
N SER A 157 13.76 17.53 12.09
CA SER A 157 13.59 18.54 13.13
C SER A 157 13.65 17.85 14.49
N SER A 158 14.34 18.47 15.44
CA SER A 158 14.31 18.05 16.85
C SER A 158 13.15 18.64 17.64
N ALA A 159 12.36 19.54 17.04
CA ALA A 159 11.18 20.12 17.68
C ALA A 159 10.03 19.10 17.63
N ILE A 160 9.48 18.78 18.80
CA ILE A 160 8.30 17.93 19.02
C ILE A 160 7.10 18.84 19.28
#